data_AF-A0A259SW18-F1
#
_entry.id   AF-A0A259SW18-F1
#
_cell.length_a   1.000
_cell.length_b   1.000
_cell.length_c   1.000
_cell.angle_alpha   90.00
_cell.angle_beta   90.00
_cell.angle_gamma   90.00
#
_symmetry.space_group_name_H-M   'P 1'
#
loop_
_entity.id
_entity.type
_entity.pdbx_description
1 polymer ?
#
loop_
_entity_poly.entity_id
_entity_poly.type
_entity_poly.pdbx_seq_one_letter_code
_entity_poly.pdbx_strand_id
1 'polypeptide(L)' 'DELAAGGRLAASHLLPSVRGELLARLGRPTEARAELVRATELTSNRRERELLERKAADLA' A
#
# COMPACT_ATOMS: atom_id res chain seq x y z
N ASP A 1 7.02 12.28 -3.15
CA ASP A 1 8.09 11.30 -3.33
C ASP A 1 8.36 11.17 -4.82
N GLU A 2 9.62 11.24 -5.21
CA GLU A 2 10.11 11.17 -6.59
C GLU A 2 9.84 9.81 -7.24
N LEU A 3 9.77 8.72 -6.47
CA LEU A 3 9.43 7.39 -7.00
C LEU A 3 8.00 7.33 -7.57
N ALA A 4 7.06 8.01 -6.92
CA ALA A 4 5.71 8.18 -7.44
C ALA A 4 5.67 9.18 -8.60
N ALA A 5 6.44 10.26 -8.53
CA ALA A 5 6.50 11.28 -9.57
C ALA A 5 7.17 10.80 -10.87
N GLY A 6 8.10 9.84 -10.77
CA GLY A 6 8.83 9.25 -11.91
C GLY A 6 8.01 8.31 -12.79
N GLY A 7 6.72 8.08 -12.46
CA GLY A 7 5.71 7.45 -13.31
C GLY A 7 5.84 5.93 -13.52
N ARG A 8 7.06 5.39 -13.62
CA ARG A 8 7.33 3.97 -13.89
C ARG A 8 6.77 3.03 -12.83
N LEU A 9 6.66 3.48 -11.58
CA LEU A 9 6.13 2.69 -10.45
C LEU A 9 4.81 3.24 -9.92
N ALA A 10 4.31 4.35 -10.47
CA ALA A 10 3.10 5.01 -9.99
C ALA A 10 1.84 4.15 -10.16
N ALA A 11 1.80 3.33 -11.22
CA ALA A 11 0.71 2.39 -11.48
C ALA A 11 0.92 1.02 -10.82
N SER A 12 2.07 0.76 -10.20
CA SER A 12 2.34 -0.50 -9.52
C SER A 12 1.74 -0.48 -8.12
N HIS A 13 1.02 -1.54 -7.74
CA HIS A 13 0.58 -1.75 -6.35
C HIS A 13 1.76 -1.90 -5.36
N LEU A 14 2.97 -2.22 -5.83
CA LEU A 14 4.13 -2.44 -4.97
C LEU A 14 4.55 -1.18 -4.23
N LEU A 15 4.50 -0.02 -4.89
CA LEU A 15 4.90 1.25 -4.28
C LEU A 15 4.02 1.62 -3.08
N PRO A 16 2.67 1.70 -3.20
CA PRO A 16 1.80 1.94 -2.05
C PRO A 16 1.82 0.78 -1.04
N SER A 17 2.02 -0.47 -1.48
CA SER A 17 2.17 -1.60 -0.54
C SER A 17 3.38 -1.43 0.38
N VAL A 18 4.56 -1.11 -0.17
CA VAL A 18 5.78 -0.93 0.63
C VAL A 18 5.68 0.32 1.50
N ARG A 19 5.12 1.41 0.96
CA ARG A 19 4.89 2.64 1.72
C ARG A 19 3.98 2.40 2.93
N GLY A 20 2.90 1.64 2.75
CA GLY A 20 2.01 1.25 3.83
C GLY A 20 2.73 0.49 4.95
N GLU A 21 3.54 -0.50 4.60
CA GLU A 21 4.35 -1.28 5.57
C GLU A 21 5.35 -0.40 6.35
N LEU A 22 6.01 0.54 5.66
CA LEU A 22 6.96 1.45 6.31
C LEU A 22 6.25 2.43 7.25
N LEU A 23 5.10 2.98 6.83
CA LEU A 23 4.30 3.87 7.67
C LEU A 23 3.78 3.16 8.92
N ALA A 24 3.38 1.89 8.80
CA ALA A 24 2.96 1.09 9.94
C ALA A 24 4.11 0.93 10.97
N ARG A 25 5.31 0.62 10.48
CA ARG A 25 6.52 0.53 11.33
C ARG A 25 6.91 1.86 11.98
N LEU A 26 6.57 2.98 11.36
CA LEU A 26 6.77 4.32 11.91
C LEU A 26 5.66 4.75 12.88
N GLY A 27 4.68 3.88 13.18
CA GLY A 27 3.57 4.22 14.07
C GLY A 27 2.56 5.19 13.45
N ARG A 28 2.43 5.20 12.11
CA ARG A 28 1.50 6.05 11.35
C ARG A 28 0.37 5.20 10.72
N PRO A 29 -0.51 4.59 11.53
CA PRO A 29 -1.45 3.56 11.07
C PRO A 29 -2.51 4.09 10.09
N THR A 30 -3.00 5.32 10.28
CA THR A 30 -3.99 5.93 9.37
C THR A 30 -3.43 6.08 7.96
N GLU A 31 -2.20 6.56 7.84
CA GLU A 31 -1.54 6.73 6.53
C GLU A 31 -1.13 5.38 5.94
N ALA A 32 -0.67 4.46 6.78
CA ALA A 32 -0.37 3.09 6.37
C ALA A 32 -1.59 2.39 5.77
N ARG A 33 -2.75 2.53 6.41
CA ARG A 33 -4.03 1.98 5.93
C ARG A 33 -4.41 2.58 4.59
N ALA A 34 -4.28 3.90 4.42
CA ALA A 34 -4.60 4.57 3.16
C ALA A 34 -3.73 4.06 1.99
N GLU A 35 -2.43 3.86 2.22
CA GLU A 35 -1.53 3.32 1.19
C GLU A 35 -1.82 1.85 0.89
N LEU A 36 -2.09 1.01 1.91
CA LEU A 36 -2.46 -0.38 1.68
C LEU A 36 -3.77 -0.50 0.89
N VAL A 37 -4.77 0.34 1.16
CA VAL A 37 -6.02 0.40 0.37
C VAL A 37 -5.74 0.83 -1.08
N ARG A 38 -4.90 1.85 -1.29
CA ARG A 38 -4.49 2.23 -2.66
C ARG A 38 -3.80 1.07 -3.40
N ALA A 39 -3.03 0.25 -2.70
CA ALA A 39 -2.42 -0.94 -3.30
C ALA A 39 -3.47 -1.99 -3.74
N THR A 40 -4.60 -2.13 -3.02
CA THR A 40 -5.67 -3.07 -3.41
C THR A 40 -6.40 -2.63 -4.68
N GLU A 41 -6.44 -1.34 -4.96
CA GLU A 41 -7.03 -0.75 -6.18
C GLU A 41 -6.15 -0.96 -7.41
N LEU A 42 -4.83 -1.09 -7.22
CA LEU A 42 -3.85 -1.20 -8.31
C LEU A 42 -3.44 -2.63 -8.65
N THR A 43 -3.68 -3.62 -7.77
CA THR A 43 -3.38 -5.02 -8.07
C THR A 43 -4.55 -5.68 -8.81
N SER A 44 -4.25 -6.38 -9.90
CA SER A 44 -5.20 -7.25 -10.59
C SER A 44 -5.21 -8.68 -10.02
N ASN A 45 -4.29 -9.00 -9.11
CA ASN A 45 -4.17 -10.31 -8.50
C ASN A 45 -5.04 -10.41 -7.24
N ARG A 46 -6.10 -11.23 -7.31
CA ARG A 46 -7.03 -11.43 -6.18
C ARG A 46 -6.35 -11.84 -4.88
N ARG A 47 -5.34 -12.72 -4.93
CA ARG A 47 -4.65 -13.20 -3.72
C ARG A 47 -3.84 -12.08 -3.05
N GLU A 48 -3.21 -11.24 -3.85
CA GLU A 48 -2.49 -10.07 -3.34
C GLU A 48 -3.45 -9.03 -2.78
N ARG A 49 -4.59 -8.81 -3.46
CA ARG A 49 -5.64 -7.91 -2.99
C ARG A 49 -6.11 -8.31 -1.59
N GLU A 50 -6.45 -9.57 -1.39
CA GLU A 50 -6.87 -10.09 -0.08
C GLU A 50 -5.78 -9.98 0.99
N LEU A 51 -4.51 -10.15 0.62
CA LEU A 51 -3.39 -9.97 1.55
C LEU A 51 -3.28 -8.51 1.99
N LEU A 52 -3.38 -7.57 1.07
CA LEU A 52 -3.31 -6.13 1.34
C LEU A 52 -4.51 -5.65 2.16
N GLU A 53 -5.72 -6.16 1.89
CA GLU A 53 -6.93 -5.88 2.66
C GLU A 53 -6.78 -6.35 4.12
N ARG A 54 -6.27 -7.57 4.35
CA ARG A 54 -5.99 -8.07 5.71
C ARG A 54 -5.00 -7.18 6.45
N LYS A 55 -3.86 -6.87 5.81
CA LYS A 55 -2.86 -5.98 6.39
C LYS A 55 -3.44 -4.61 6.75
N ALA A 56 -4.28 -4.04 5.88
CA ALA A 56 -4.94 -2.77 6.16
C ALA A 56 -5.88 -2.90 7.37
N ALA A 57 -6.64 -3.99 7.46
CA ALA A 57 -7.55 -4.26 8.57
C ALA A 57 -6.82 -4.39 9.92
N ASP A 58 -5.64 -5.02 9.92
CA ASP A 58 -4.83 -5.30 11.12
C ASP A 58 -4.14 -4.05 11.72
N LEU A 59 -4.16 -2.91 11.01
CA LEU A 59 -3.63 -1.65 11.54
C LEU A 59 -4.60 -1.03 12.56
N ALA A 60 -4.16 -0.97 13.82
CA ALA A 60 -4.87 -0.35 14.94
C ALA A 60 -5.06 1.16 14.77
#